data_AF-A0A1G8Z5A4-F1
#
_entry.id   AF-A0A1G8Z5A4-F1
#
_cell.length_a   1.000
_cell.length_b   1.000
_cell.length_c   1.000
_cell.angle_alpha   90.00
_cell.angle_beta   90.00
_cell.angle_gamma   90.00
#
_symmetry.space_group_name_H-M   'P 1'
#
loop_
_entity.id
_entity.type
_entity.pdbx_description
1 polymer ?
#
loop_
_entity_poly.entity_id
_entity_poly.type
_entity_poly.pdbx_seq_one_letter_code
_entity_poly.pdbx_strand_id
1 'polypeptide(L)'
;MADDYRFSTTPPEWVNELSRDYKEGAGTVVSEVGVLEENDSGETSWKVLQLIEMDDGSSEIRGGYYTKTGGWRNKPLMLPPDIMEDLIQFADGKLW
;
A
#
# COMPACT_ATOMS: atom_id res chain seq x y z
N MET A 1 3.30 13.06 19.80
CA MET A 1 4.66 12.69 19.35
C MET A 1 4.58 12.56 17.82
N ALA A 2 5.64 12.22 17.10
CA ALA A 2 5.59 12.15 15.63
C ALA A 2 5.17 10.76 15.18
N ASP A 3 4.33 10.66 14.15
CA ASP A 3 4.04 9.39 13.47
C ASP A 3 5.34 8.78 12.92
N ASP A 4 5.52 7.46 13.09
CA ASP A 4 6.68 6.73 12.59
C ASP A 4 6.38 6.17 11.20
N TYR A 5 7.18 6.54 10.21
CA TYR A 5 7.01 6.15 8.80
C TYR A 5 8.17 5.26 8.33
N ARG A 6 7.86 4.04 7.87
CA ARG A 6 8.86 3.08 7.35
C ARG A 6 8.51 2.56 5.97
N PHE A 7 9.28 2.96 4.96
CA PHE A 7 9.10 2.51 3.57
C PHE A 7 9.65 1.10 3.35
N SER A 8 8.92 0.27 2.60
CA SER A 8 9.31 -1.10 2.28
C SER A 8 8.64 -1.61 1.00
N THR A 9 9.28 -2.54 0.31
CA THR A 9 8.69 -3.33 -0.79
C THR A 9 8.00 -4.59 -0.28
N THR A 10 8.22 -4.92 0.99
CA THR A 10 7.67 -6.11 1.64
C THR A 10 6.62 -5.67 2.64
N PRO A 11 5.37 -6.15 2.52
CA PRO A 11 4.33 -5.82 3.46
C PRO A 11 4.62 -6.44 4.83
N PRO A 12 4.12 -5.85 5.92
CA PRO A 12 4.13 -6.48 7.24
C PRO A 12 3.45 -7.85 7.22
N GLU A 13 3.87 -8.77 8.11
CA GLU A 13 3.34 -10.15 8.14
C GLU A 13 1.81 -10.20 8.23
N TRP A 14 1.20 -9.33 9.04
CA TRP A 14 -0.24 -9.26 9.23
C TRP A 14 -1.02 -8.83 7.97
N VAL A 15 -0.36 -8.22 6.98
CA VAL A 15 -0.99 -7.86 5.70
C VAL A 15 -1.11 -9.08 4.79
N ASN A 16 -0.17 -10.02 4.88
CA ASN A 16 -0.21 -11.25 4.07
C ASN A 16 -1.40 -12.15 4.43
N GLU A 17 -1.94 -11.99 5.64
CA GLU A 17 -3.15 -12.68 6.10
C GLU A 17 -4.44 -12.06 5.57
N LEU A 18 -4.37 -10.88 4.93
CA LEU A 18 -5.52 -10.15 4.40
C LEU A 18 -5.72 -10.42 2.91
N SER A 19 -6.97 -10.30 2.44
CA SER A 19 -7.27 -10.45 1.00
C SER A 19 -6.56 -9.36 0.19
N ARG A 20 -5.82 -9.79 -0.83
CA ARG A 20 -5.11 -8.92 -1.79
C ARG A 20 -5.81 -8.83 -3.15
N ASP A 21 -6.98 -9.45 -3.25
CA ASP A 21 -7.79 -9.51 -4.46
C ASP A 21 -8.05 -8.11 -5.06
N TYR A 22 -8.03 -8.01 -6.39
CA TYR A 22 -8.43 -6.81 -7.09
C TYR A 22 -9.76 -7.02 -7.81
N LYS A 23 -10.79 -6.28 -7.37
CA LYS A 23 -12.11 -6.24 -8.04
C LYS A 23 -12.65 -7.64 -8.40
N GLU A 24 -12.69 -8.54 -7.43
CA GLU A 24 -13.21 -9.91 -7.62
C GLU A 24 -12.42 -10.71 -8.67
N GLY A 25 -11.10 -10.55 -8.66
CA GLY A 25 -10.18 -11.25 -9.55
C GLY A 25 -9.98 -10.62 -10.94
N ALA A 26 -10.39 -9.36 -11.16
CA ALA A 26 -10.18 -8.66 -12.43
C ALA A 26 -8.71 -8.35 -12.76
N GLY A 27 -7.79 -8.60 -11.81
CA GLY A 27 -6.36 -8.46 -12.00
C GLY A 27 -5.56 -8.99 -10.81
N THR A 28 -4.26 -9.15 -11.02
CA THR A 28 -3.32 -9.70 -10.03
C THR A 28 -2.34 -8.63 -9.58
N VAL A 29 -2.14 -8.48 -8.27
CA VAL A 29 -1.07 -7.62 -7.74
C VAL A 29 0.27 -8.32 -8.00
N VAL A 30 1.07 -7.75 -8.90
CA VAL A 30 2.37 -8.31 -9.32
C VAL A 30 3.55 -7.66 -8.59
N SER A 31 3.38 -6.41 -8.15
CA SER A 31 4.38 -5.68 -7.34
C SER A 31 3.68 -4.73 -6.38
N GLU A 32 4.31 -4.45 -5.25
CA GLU A 32 3.81 -3.46 -4.31
C GLU A 32 4.95 -2.77 -3.56
N VAL A 33 4.72 -1.51 -3.21
CA VAL A 33 5.55 -0.77 -2.27
C VAL A 33 4.65 -0.03 -1.31
N GLY A 34 5.10 0.18 -0.07
CA GLY A 34 4.31 0.91 0.88
C GLY A 34 5.13 1.55 1.99
N VAL A 35 4.42 2.26 2.84
CA VAL A 35 4.91 2.86 4.07
C VAL A 35 4.08 2.33 5.23
N LEU A 36 4.79 1.85 6.24
CA LEU A 36 4.22 1.49 7.52
C LEU A 36 4.10 2.77 8.33
N GLU A 37 2.89 3.11 8.74
CA GLU A 37 2.59 4.21 9.64
C GLU A 37 2.13 3.63 10.97
N GLU A 38 2.76 4.04 12.06
CA GLU A 38 2.28 3.82 13.42
C GLU A 38 1.93 5.17 14.03
N ASN A 39 0.64 5.35 14.34
CA ASN A 39 0.15 6.60 14.91
C ASN A 39 0.36 6.64 16.44
N ASP A 40 0.17 7.81 17.03
CA ASP A 40 0.32 8.04 18.48
C ASP A 40 -0.64 7.18 19.34
N SER A 41 -1.72 6.66 18.75
CA SER A 41 -2.68 5.75 19.40
C SER A 41 -2.26 4.28 19.33
N GLY A 42 -1.12 3.98 18.70
CA GLY A 42 -0.62 2.62 18.47
C GLY A 42 -1.37 1.89 17.35
N GLU A 43 -2.15 2.59 16.51
CA GLU A 43 -2.74 1.99 15.33
C GLU A 43 -1.71 1.93 14.21
N THR A 44 -1.51 0.72 13.70
CA THR A 44 -0.61 0.48 12.57
C THR A 44 -1.39 0.39 11.27
N SER A 45 -0.97 1.15 10.27
CA SER A 45 -1.50 1.08 8.91
C SER A 45 -0.38 0.85 7.89
N TRP A 46 -0.65 0.03 6.88
CA TRP A 46 0.25 -0.22 5.75
C TRP A 46 -0.31 0.48 4.52
N LYS A 47 0.24 1.64 4.20
CA LYS A 47 -0.19 2.49 3.09
C LYS A 47 0.62 2.14 1.86
N VAL A 48 -0.03 1.72 0.78
CA VAL A 48 0.61 0.99 -0.31
C VAL A 48 0.22 1.54 -1.68
N LEU A 49 1.17 1.45 -2.61
CA LEU A 49 0.98 1.53 -4.05
C LEU A 49 1.21 0.13 -4.63
N GLN A 50 0.21 -0.38 -5.33
CA GLN A 50 0.22 -1.73 -5.91
C GLN A 50 0.15 -1.63 -7.41
N LEU A 51 1.08 -2.29 -8.10
CA LEU A 51 1.00 -2.55 -9.53
C LEU A 51 0.15 -3.79 -9.76
N ILE A 52 -0.88 -3.64 -10.56
CA ILE A 52 -1.80 -4.69 -10.93
C ILE A 52 -1.65 -4.98 -12.41
N GLU A 53 -1.50 -6.25 -12.74
CA GLU A 53 -1.63 -6.75 -14.10
C GLU A 53 -3.07 -7.24 -14.30
N MET A 54 -3.73 -6.69 -15.31
CA MET A 54 -5.11 -7.00 -15.69
C MET A 54 -5.13 -8.17 -16.67
N ASP A 55 -6.25 -8.90 -16.73
CA ASP A 55 -6.41 -10.04 -17.63
C ASP A 55 -6.25 -9.70 -19.13
N ASP A 56 -6.46 -8.43 -19.50
CA ASP A 56 -6.29 -7.93 -20.87
C ASP A 56 -4.83 -7.57 -21.22
N GLY A 57 -3.89 -7.79 -20.29
CA GLY A 57 -2.47 -7.47 -20.43
C GLY A 57 -2.13 -6.00 -20.17
N SER A 58 -3.10 -5.19 -19.76
CA SER A 58 -2.84 -3.83 -19.27
C SER A 58 -2.36 -3.84 -17.83
N SER A 59 -1.70 -2.76 -17.39
CA SER A 59 -1.26 -2.58 -16.02
C SER A 59 -1.85 -1.32 -15.40
N GLU A 60 -2.32 -1.40 -14.16
CA GLU A 60 -2.85 -0.28 -13.39
C GLU A 60 -2.13 -0.14 -12.05
N ILE A 61 -1.93 1.09 -11.58
CA ILE A 61 -1.46 1.35 -10.21
C ILE A 61 -2.64 1.75 -9.35
N ARG A 62 -2.85 1.02 -8.25
CA ARG A 62 -3.82 1.40 -7.21
C ARG A 62 -3.10 1.86 -5.94
N GLY A 63 -3.61 2.93 -5.35
CA GLY A 63 -3.26 3.35 -4.01
C GLY A 63 -4.34 2.90 -3.02
N GLY A 64 -3.93 2.44 -1.85
CA GLY A 64 -4.83 2.12 -0.75
C GLY A 64 -4.05 1.76 0.50
N TYR A 65 -4.73 1.34 1.55
CA TYR A 65 -4.03 0.96 2.76
C TYR A 65 -4.69 -0.19 3.48
N TYR A 66 -3.90 -0.96 4.21
CA TYR A 66 -4.38 -1.98 5.11
C TYR A 66 -4.34 -1.45 6.54
N THR A 67 -5.35 -1.76 7.34
CA THR A 67 -5.29 -1.55 8.78
C THR A 67 -5.30 -2.88 9.49
N LYS A 68 -4.48 -3.01 10.53
CA LYS A 68 -4.37 -4.25 11.32
C LYS A 68 -5.72 -4.72 11.89
N THR A 69 -6.62 -3.79 12.15
CA THR A 69 -7.95 -4.02 12.75
C THR A 69 -9.09 -4.10 11.73
N GLY A 70 -8.86 -3.77 10.45
CA GLY A 70 -9.96 -3.46 9.53
C GLY A 70 -9.76 -3.85 8.07
N GLY A 71 -8.65 -4.51 7.73
CA GLY A 71 -8.42 -5.01 6.38
C GLY A 71 -8.08 -3.92 5.36
N TRP A 72 -8.31 -4.21 4.08
CA TRP A 72 -8.08 -3.29 2.97
C TRP A 72 -9.04 -2.09 3.00
N ARG A 73 -8.51 -0.89 2.74
CA ARG A 73 -9.23 0.37 2.65
C ARG A 73 -8.88 1.05 1.32
N ASN A 74 -9.88 1.12 0.44
CA ASN A 74 -9.82 1.89 -0.80
C ASN A 74 -10.16 3.36 -0.52
N LYS A 75 -9.30 4.02 0.24
CA LYS A 75 -9.40 5.44 0.60
C LYS A 75 -8.06 6.12 0.26
N PRO A 76 -8.04 7.47 0.10
CA PRO A 76 -6.78 8.18 -0.06
C PRO A 76 -5.82 7.78 1.05
N LEU A 77 -4.52 7.73 0.75
CA LEU A 77 -3.50 7.24 1.66
C LEU A 77 -3.42 8.05 2.96
N MET A 78 -4.05 9.24 3.03
CA MET A 78 -4.03 10.12 4.21
C MET A 78 -2.59 10.30 4.74
N LEU A 79 -1.63 10.42 3.82
CA LEU A 79 -0.22 10.67 4.14
C LEU A 79 0.03 12.18 4.17
N PRO A 80 0.93 12.67 5.04
CA PRO A 80 1.51 14.00 4.88
C PRO A 80 2.10 14.16 3.48
N PRO A 81 2.04 15.37 2.88
CA PRO A 81 2.55 15.62 1.53
C PRO A 81 3.99 15.12 1.32
N ASP A 82 4.89 15.41 2.26
CA ASP A 82 6.30 14.99 2.18
C ASP A 82 6.45 13.46 2.14
N ILE A 83 5.67 12.74 2.95
CA ILE A 83 5.69 11.26 2.99
C ILE A 83 5.05 10.67 1.74
N MET A 84 4.03 11.33 1.18
CA MET A 84 3.42 10.94 -0.09
C MET A 84 4.43 11.09 -1.23
N GLU A 85 5.15 12.21 -1.29
CA GLU A 85 6.21 12.43 -2.29
C GLU A 85 7.33 11.40 -2.15
N ASP A 86 7.79 11.13 -0.92
CA ASP A 86 8.80 10.11 -0.65
C ASP A 86 8.32 8.71 -1.05
N LEU A 87 7.04 8.37 -0.82
CA LEU A 87 6.47 7.10 -1.25
C LEU A 87 6.45 6.97 -2.77
N ILE A 88 6.07 8.03 -3.49
CA ILE A 88 6.06 8.05 -4.95
C ILE A 88 7.48 7.90 -5.50
N GLN A 89 8.45 8.62 -4.93
CA GLN A 89 9.86 8.47 -5.31
C GLN A 89 10.41 7.08 -4.96
N PHE A 90 10.00 6.51 -3.84
CA PHE A 90 10.37 5.15 -3.47
C PHE A 90 9.77 4.11 -4.43
N ALA A 91 8.55 4.35 -4.91
CA ALA A 91 7.93 3.53 -5.93
C ALA A 91 8.65 3.64 -7.28
N ASP A 92 9.24 4.81 -7.58
CA ASP A 92 10.00 5.04 -8.80
C ASP A 92 11.14 4.01 -8.97
N GLY A 93 11.17 3.33 -10.12
CA GLY A 93 12.05 2.19 -10.41
C GLY A 93 11.71 0.84 -9.74
N LYS A 94 10.59 0.71 -9.02
CA LYS A 94 10.15 -0.55 -8.37
C LYS A 94 8.78 -1.06 -8.82
N LEU A 95 7.92 -0.17 -9.34
CA LEU A 95 6.58 -0.49 -9.86
C LEU A 95 6.48 -0.36 -11.39
N TRP A 96 7.59 -0.26 -12.12
CA TRP A 96 7.65 0.04 -13.56
C TRP A 96 8.86 -0.63 -14.20
#